data_AF-A0A1I7DBR2-F1
#
_entry.id   AF-A0A1I7DBR2-F1
#
_cell.length_a   1.000
_cell.length_b   1.000
_cell.length_c   1.000
_cell.angle_alpha   90.00
_cell.angle_beta   90.00
_cell.angle_gamma   90.00
#
_symmetry.space_group_name_H-M   'P 1'
#
loop_
_entity.id
_entity.type
_entity.pdbx_description
1 polymer ?
#
loop_
_entity_poly.entity_id
_entity_poly.type
_entity_poly.pdbx_seq_one_letter_code
_entity_poly.pdbx_strand_id
1 'polypeptide(L)'
;TAGRSASLRRAEQIARREGNKDAAKAARTAREELGDVSADELPIKNFDQLAVGDAVKAIKDLKESHDIRVIIRYEETHKSRVNVVSAAQTQLASLAKEAVGVDA
;
A
#
# COMPACT_ATOMS: atom_id res chain seq x y z
N THR A 1 -9.82 -14.68 3.80
CA THR A 1 -8.49 -14.08 3.53
C THR A 1 -7.53 -14.18 4.71
N ALA A 2 -8.00 -14.14 5.97
CA ALA A 2 -7.14 -14.18 7.18
C ALA A 2 -6.14 -15.36 7.28
N GLY A 3 -6.50 -16.57 6.83
CA GLY A 3 -5.58 -17.71 6.87
C GLY A 3 -4.38 -17.56 5.93
N ARG A 4 -4.56 -16.90 4.79
CA ARG A 4 -3.49 -16.70 3.79
C ARG A 4 -2.52 -15.59 4.20
N SER A 5 -3.03 -14.51 4.80
CA SER A 5 -2.20 -13.45 5.36
C SER A 5 -1.39 -13.92 6.58
N ALA A 6 -1.95 -14.78 7.43
CA ALA A 6 -1.24 -15.38 8.56
C ALA A 6 -0.05 -16.25 8.11
N SER A 7 -0.22 -17.06 7.07
CA SER A 7 0.86 -17.87 6.48
C SER A 7 1.98 -17.01 5.89
N LEU A 8 1.61 -15.93 5.18
CA LEU A 8 2.58 -14.99 4.62
C LEU A 8 3.34 -14.22 5.71
N ARG A 9 2.69 -13.88 6.84
CA ARG A 9 3.35 -13.23 7.98
C ARG A 9 4.43 -14.14 8.59
N ARG A 10 4.14 -15.44 8.68
CA ARG A 10 5.14 -16.43 9.13
C ARG A 10 6.29 -16.55 8.13
N ALA A 11 6.00 -16.61 6.83
CA ALA A 11 7.02 -16.66 5.79
C ALA A 11 7.94 -15.42 5.81
N GLU A 12 7.38 -14.23 6.01
CA GLU A 12 8.12 -12.98 6.18
C GLU A 12 9.08 -13.01 7.37
N GLN A 13 8.62 -13.49 8.54
CA GLN A 13 9.46 -13.61 9.74
C GLN A 13 10.62 -14.58 9.53
N ILE A 14 10.36 -15.72 8.87
CA ILE A 14 11.39 -16.72 8.58
C ILE A 14 12.41 -16.13 7.60
N ALA A 15 11.96 -15.53 6.50
CA ALA A 15 12.84 -14.89 5.52
C ALA A 15 13.69 -13.77 6.13
N ARG A 16 13.13 -12.93 7.02
CA ARG A 16 13.91 -11.93 7.77
C ARG A 16 14.96 -12.56 8.68
N ARG A 17 14.60 -13.65 9.38
CA ARG A 17 15.52 -14.38 10.26
C ARG A 17 16.66 -15.02 9.46
N GLU A 18 16.38 -15.53 8.27
CA GLU A 18 17.38 -16.08 7.35
C GLU A 18 18.18 -15.01 6.59
N GLY A 19 17.86 -13.72 6.78
CA GLY A 19 18.53 -12.61 6.08
C GLY A 19 18.10 -12.46 4.61
N ASN A 20 17.12 -13.24 4.15
CA ASN A 20 16.58 -13.18 2.81
C ASN A 20 15.58 -12.00 2.68
N LYS A 21 16.12 -10.81 2.44
CA LYS A 21 15.36 -9.55 2.35
C LYS A 21 14.37 -9.55 1.20
N ASP A 22 14.68 -10.22 0.08
CA ASP A 22 13.81 -10.29 -1.09
C ASP A 22 12.58 -11.16 -0.83
N ALA A 23 12.77 -12.34 -0.23
CA ALA A 23 11.65 -13.19 0.17
C ALA A 23 10.78 -12.53 1.25
N ALA A 24 11.39 -11.80 2.18
CA ALA A 24 10.67 -11.01 3.17
C ALA A 24 9.85 -9.88 2.51
N LYS A 25 10.42 -9.16 1.53
CA LYS A 25 9.72 -8.11 0.79
C LYS A 25 8.56 -8.70 -0.01
N ALA A 26 8.76 -9.81 -0.72
CA ALA A 26 7.71 -10.46 -1.50
C ALA A 26 6.54 -10.96 -0.61
N ALA A 27 6.85 -11.57 0.54
CA ALA A 27 5.83 -12.00 1.49
C ALA A 27 5.04 -10.80 2.06
N ARG A 28 5.72 -9.68 2.32
CA ARG A 28 5.09 -8.42 2.76
C ARG A 28 4.20 -7.82 1.68
N THR A 29 4.68 -7.69 0.45
CA THR A 29 3.88 -7.23 -0.71
C THR A 29 2.63 -8.09 -0.92
N ALA A 30 2.74 -9.41 -0.73
CA ALA A 30 1.58 -10.30 -0.83
C ALA A 30 0.58 -10.12 0.32
N ARG A 31 1.02 -9.75 1.54
CA ARG A 31 0.11 -9.36 2.64
C ARG A 31 -0.53 -8.01 2.39
N GLU A 32 0.22 -7.11 1.78
CA GLU A 32 -0.22 -5.79 1.38
C GLU A 32 -1.36 -5.86 0.35
N GLU A 33 -1.22 -6.69 -0.69
CA GLU A 33 -2.29 -6.97 -1.65
C GLU A 33 -3.54 -7.59 -1.01
N LEU A 34 -3.38 -8.33 0.10
CA LEU A 34 -4.49 -8.93 0.83
C LEU A 34 -5.18 -7.97 1.82
N GLY A 35 -4.67 -6.74 1.98
CA GLY A 35 -5.22 -5.73 2.87
C GLY A 35 -4.90 -5.94 4.36
N ASP A 36 -3.94 -6.80 4.70
CA ASP A 36 -3.47 -7.02 6.09
C ASP A 36 -2.28 -6.09 6.37
N VAL A 37 -2.51 -4.77 6.27
CA VAL A 37 -1.48 -3.72 6.41
C VAL A 37 -1.86 -2.80 7.56
N SER A 38 -0.93 -2.61 8.49
CA SER A 38 -1.07 -1.66 9.61
C SER A 38 -0.55 -0.27 9.22
N ALA A 39 -0.96 0.77 9.94
CA ALA A 39 -0.55 2.16 9.70
C ALA A 39 0.98 2.34 9.63
N ASP A 40 1.70 1.61 10.47
CA ASP A 40 3.17 1.62 10.55
C ASP A 40 3.85 0.94 9.35
N GLU A 41 3.09 0.14 8.60
CA GLU A 41 3.59 -0.58 7.43
C GLU A 41 3.33 0.17 6.13
N LEU A 42 2.53 1.25 6.17
CA LEU A 42 2.28 2.10 5.03
C LEU A 42 3.59 2.74 4.51
N PRO A 43 3.71 2.94 3.19
CA PRO A 43 4.86 3.63 2.60
C PRO A 43 4.98 5.08 3.08
N ILE A 44 3.90 5.64 3.62
CA ILE A 44 3.86 6.98 4.21
C ILE A 44 3.88 6.85 5.74
N LYS A 45 4.96 7.33 6.36
CA LYS A 45 5.09 7.35 7.83
C LYS A 45 4.01 8.25 8.44
N ASN A 46 3.44 7.79 9.56
CA ASN A 46 2.42 8.51 10.33
C ASN A 46 1.18 8.90 9.50
N PHE A 47 0.82 8.10 8.49
CA PHE A 47 -0.31 8.41 7.61
C PHE A 47 -1.62 8.70 8.36
N ASP A 48 -1.87 7.98 9.47
CA ASP A 48 -3.06 8.18 10.30
C ASP A 48 -3.14 9.56 10.98
N GLN A 49 -1.97 10.14 11.26
CA GLN A 49 -1.82 11.46 11.89
C GLN A 49 -1.77 12.60 10.87
N LEU A 50 -1.60 12.30 9.58
CA LEU A 50 -1.58 13.31 8.53
C LEU A 50 -2.97 13.91 8.30
N ALA A 51 -2.96 15.22 8.03
CA ALA A 51 -4.12 15.90 7.50
C ALA A 51 -4.41 15.42 6.08
N VAL A 52 -5.67 15.53 5.64
CA VAL A 52 -6.10 15.10 4.30
C VAL A 52 -5.20 15.69 3.20
N GLY A 53 -4.83 16.96 3.30
CA GLY A 53 -3.96 17.61 2.31
C GLY A 53 -2.56 17.00 2.22
N ASP A 54 -1.96 16.65 3.35
CA ASP A 54 -0.63 16.04 3.40
C ASP A 54 -0.66 14.57 2.98
N ALA A 55 -1.71 13.85 3.38
CA ALA A 55 -1.97 12.49 2.89
C ALA A 55 -2.08 12.48 1.36
N VAL A 56 -2.84 13.40 0.76
CA VAL A 56 -2.98 13.53 -0.69
C VAL A 56 -1.65 13.85 -1.38
N LYS A 57 -0.84 14.76 -0.81
CA LYS A 57 0.49 15.05 -1.34
C LYS A 57 1.41 13.83 -1.30
N ALA A 58 1.46 13.16 -0.16
CA ALA A 58 2.28 11.98 0.01
C ALA A 58 1.83 10.84 -0.91
N ILE A 59 0.51 10.69 -1.17
CA ILE A 59 -0.01 9.76 -2.17
C ILE A 59 0.46 10.13 -3.59
N LYS A 60 0.48 11.42 -3.94
CA LYS A 60 0.95 11.88 -5.25
C LYS A 60 2.46 11.65 -5.46
N ASP A 61 3.24 11.66 -4.39
CA ASP A 61 4.68 11.34 -4.44
C ASP A 61 4.95 9.84 -4.66
N LEU A 62 3.96 8.97 -4.47
CA LEU A 62 4.10 7.55 -4.75
C LEU A 62 4.13 7.30 -6.26
N LYS A 63 5.15 6.55 -6.68
CA LYS A 63 5.38 6.15 -8.07
C LYS A 63 5.03 4.70 -8.35
N GLU A 64 4.64 3.95 -7.32
CA GLU A 64 4.24 2.56 -7.46
C GLU A 64 2.72 2.44 -7.31
N SER A 65 2.05 1.88 -8.34
CA SER A 65 0.61 1.61 -8.32
C SER A 65 0.21 0.68 -7.16
N HIS A 66 1.12 -0.19 -6.73
CA HIS A 66 0.97 -1.08 -5.58
C HIS A 66 0.79 -0.27 -4.29
N ASP A 67 1.69 0.67 -4.01
CA ASP A 67 1.66 1.49 -2.79
C ASP A 67 0.35 2.29 -2.65
N ILE A 68 -0.17 2.81 -3.76
CA ILE A 68 -1.44 3.54 -3.77
C ILE A 68 -2.61 2.63 -3.45
N ARG A 69 -2.62 1.40 -3.98
CA ARG A 69 -3.67 0.41 -3.71
C ARG A 69 -3.70 0.00 -2.24
N VAL A 70 -2.52 -0.14 -1.63
CA VAL A 70 -2.37 -0.41 -0.19
C VAL A 70 -3.00 0.70 0.65
N ILE A 71 -2.76 1.96 0.28
CA ILE A 71 -3.34 3.12 0.99
C ILE A 71 -4.86 3.17 0.85
N ILE A 72 -5.39 2.91 -0.35
CA ILE A 72 -6.85 2.85 -0.57
C ILE A 72 -7.47 1.81 0.37
N ARG A 73 -6.89 0.61 0.43
CA ARG A 73 -7.40 -0.49 1.26
C ARG A 73 -7.30 -0.18 2.76
N TYR A 74 -6.20 0.44 3.17
CA TYR A 74 -6.03 0.89 4.55
C TYR A 74 -7.07 1.95 4.93
N GLU A 75 -7.31 2.95 4.06
CA GLU A 75 -8.31 3.98 4.35
C GLU A 75 -9.73 3.43 4.37
N GLU A 76 -10.09 2.53 3.45
CA GLU A 76 -11.39 1.84 3.46
C GLU A 76 -11.66 1.06 4.75
N THR A 77 -10.61 0.65 5.47
CA THR A 77 -10.73 -0.16 6.70
C THR A 77 -10.58 0.65 7.99
N HIS A 78 -10.00 1.86 7.95
CA HIS A 78 -9.75 2.68 9.14
C HIS A 78 -10.73 3.85 9.28
N LYS A 79 -10.50 4.93 8.54
CA LYS A 79 -11.23 6.20 8.73
C LYS A 79 -12.17 6.50 7.56
N SER A 80 -12.06 5.76 6.45
CA SER A 80 -12.85 5.91 5.24
C SER A 80 -12.97 7.36 4.80
N ARG A 81 -11.84 8.09 4.85
CA ARG A 81 -11.79 9.50 4.44
C ARG A 81 -12.00 9.59 2.94
N VAL A 82 -13.23 9.86 2.52
CA VAL A 82 -13.67 9.86 1.11
C VAL A 82 -12.77 10.73 0.23
N ASN A 83 -12.31 11.88 0.74
CA ASN A 83 -11.40 12.80 0.03
C ASN A 83 -10.02 12.16 -0.26
N VAL A 84 -9.48 11.39 0.69
CA VAL A 84 -8.18 10.73 0.54
C VAL A 84 -8.30 9.56 -0.42
N VAL A 85 -9.36 8.75 -0.28
CA VAL A 85 -9.66 7.61 -1.16
C VAL A 85 -9.84 8.08 -2.60
N SER A 86 -10.61 9.14 -2.84
CA SER A 86 -10.84 9.69 -4.19
C SER A 86 -9.54 10.22 -4.82
N ALA A 87 -8.71 10.90 -4.04
CA ALA A 87 -7.40 11.37 -4.52
C ALA A 87 -6.46 10.21 -4.84
N ALA A 88 -6.44 9.16 -4.00
CA ALA A 88 -5.66 7.96 -4.25
C ALA A 88 -6.11 7.20 -5.49
N GLN A 89 -7.42 7.04 -5.68
CA GLN A 89 -7.98 6.44 -6.90
C GLN A 89 -7.61 7.24 -8.15
N THR A 90 -7.64 8.57 -8.08
CA THR A 90 -7.24 9.45 -9.17
C THR A 90 -5.77 9.26 -9.53
N GLN A 91 -4.89 9.21 -8.53
CA GLN A 91 -3.46 9.00 -8.73
C GLN A 91 -3.18 7.61 -9.30
N LEU A 92 -3.85 6.56 -8.78
CA LEU A 92 -3.75 5.20 -9.31
C LEU A 92 -4.16 5.14 -10.78
N ALA A 93 -5.24 5.84 -11.14
CA ALA A 93 -5.69 5.92 -12.53
C ALA A 93 -4.67 6.65 -13.42
N SER A 94 -4.02 7.71 -12.92
CA SER A 94 -2.94 8.40 -13.64
C SER A 94 -1.75 7.48 -13.89
N LEU A 95 -1.29 6.80 -12.85
CA LEU A 95 -0.19 5.83 -12.93
C LEU A 95 -0.51 4.64 -13.82
N ALA A 96 -1.74 4.15 -13.79
CA ALA A 96 -2.20 3.10 -14.70
C ALA A 96 -2.23 3.59 -16.15
N LYS A 97 -2.64 4.83 -16.42
CA LYS A 97 -2.59 5.42 -17.78
C LYS A 97 -1.17 5.59 -18.28
N GLU A 98 -0.24 6.04 -17.43
CA GLU A 98 1.19 6.13 -17.77
C GLU A 98 1.79 4.74 -18.03
N ALA A 99 1.50 3.76 -17.17
CA ALA A 99 2.03 2.40 -17.30
C ALA A 99 1.47 1.63 -18.50
N VAL A 100 0.22 1.92 -18.91
CA VAL A 100 -0.43 1.29 -20.07
C VAL A 100 -0.02 1.97 -21.39
N GLY A 101 0.68 3.11 -21.33
CA GLY A 101 1.21 3.77 -22.53
C GLY A 101 0.10 4.27 -23.43
N VAL A 102 -0.50 5.40 -23.06
CA VAL A 102 -1.06 6.31 -24.06
C VAL A 102 0.03 7.33 -24.41
N ASP A 103 1.18 6.83 -24.85
CA ASP A 103 1.98 7.54 -25.85
C ASP A 103 1.17 7.43 -27.15
N ALA A 104 0.39 8.45 -27.46
CA ALA A 104 -0.20 8.64 -28.79
C ALA A 104 0.77 9.44 -29.66
#